data_AF-A0A6P4YG05-F1
#
_entry.id   AF-A0A6P4YG05-F1
#
_cell.length_a   1.000
_cell.length_b   1.000
_cell.length_c   1.000
_cell.angle_alpha   90.00
_cell.angle_beta   90.00
_cell.angle_gamma   90.00
#
_symmetry.space_group_name_H-M   'P 1'
#
loop_
_entity.id
_entity.type
_entity.pdbx_description
1 polymer ?
#
loop_
_entity_poly.entity_id
_entity_poly.type
_entity_poly.pdbx_seq_one_letter_code
_entity_poly.pdbx_strand_id
1 'polypeptide(L)'
;MEEVTADLTKELQIVADHIGNDWKRLLRYLSLKDNDLDVVDHDYKADGLIEKAYQGLRKWKQQEGNEATMQKLLAALKTIGRRDVIEKLPAGRPPDIAAGPSVPSHVPYDLTERTVPKQPMSEDIPHSKKRKRLPGFLKTLWKSV
;
A
#
# COMPACT_ATOMS: atom_id res chain seq x y z
N MET A 1 -11.98 26.74 21.21
CA MET A 1 -10.90 26.48 20.25
C MET A 1 -10.50 25.02 20.39
N GLU A 2 -11.14 24.12 19.64
CA GLU A 2 -10.98 22.66 19.77
C GLU A 2 -11.04 21.97 18.39
N GLU A 3 -10.44 22.58 17.36
CA GLU A 3 -10.49 22.01 15.98
C GLU A 3 -9.13 21.53 15.45
N VAL A 4 -8.01 21.93 16.06
CA VAL A 4 -6.68 21.58 15.54
C VAL A 4 -6.17 20.19 15.95
N THR A 5 -6.77 19.56 16.95
CA THR A 5 -6.32 18.25 17.46
C THR A 5 -7.17 17.08 16.98
N ALA A 6 -8.33 17.33 16.37
CA ALA A 6 -9.24 16.28 15.92
C ALA A 6 -8.70 15.49 14.71
N ASP A 7 -7.92 16.15 13.84
CA ASP A 7 -7.56 15.65 12.51
C ASP A 7 -6.86 14.27 12.59
N LEU A 8 -5.78 14.16 13.36
CA LEU A 8 -5.01 12.92 13.49
C LEU A 8 -5.75 11.73 14.10
N THR A 9 -6.82 11.95 14.86
CA THR A 9 -7.48 10.86 15.59
C THR A 9 -8.03 9.79 14.65
N LYS A 10 -8.52 10.19 13.48
CA LYS A 10 -9.00 9.26 12.44
C LYS A 10 -7.84 8.48 11.83
N GLU A 11 -6.74 9.16 11.52
CA GLU A 11 -5.53 8.51 11.00
C GLU A 11 -4.95 7.50 12.00
N LEU A 12 -4.93 7.83 13.30
CA LEU A 12 -4.47 6.88 14.34
C LEU A 12 -5.34 5.61 14.35
N GLN A 13 -6.66 5.75 14.20
CA GLN A 13 -7.58 4.62 14.15
C GLN A 13 -7.32 3.74 12.91
N ILE A 14 -7.12 4.35 11.73
CA ILE A 14 -6.82 3.62 10.49
C ILE A 14 -5.50 2.85 10.65
N VAL A 15 -4.47 3.49 11.21
CA VAL A 15 -3.20 2.82 11.47
C VAL A 15 -3.38 1.67 12.45
N ALA A 16 -4.09 1.88 13.56
CA ALA A 16 -4.31 0.85 14.57
C ALA A 16 -5.00 -0.40 14.01
N ASP A 17 -5.99 -0.21 13.13
CA ASP A 17 -6.73 -1.29 12.48
C ASP A 17 -5.84 -2.15 11.57
N HIS A 18 -4.90 -1.52 10.85
CA HIS A 18 -4.11 -2.21 9.83
C HIS A 18 -2.73 -2.66 10.32
N ILE A 19 -2.14 -1.99 11.31
CA ILE A 19 -0.74 -2.22 11.73
C ILE A 19 -0.53 -3.62 12.34
N GLY A 20 -1.55 -4.20 12.98
CA GLY A 20 -1.47 -5.53 13.57
C GLY A 20 -0.29 -5.66 14.55
N ASN A 21 0.52 -6.72 14.41
CA ASN A 21 1.59 -7.05 15.36
C ASN A 21 2.80 -6.09 15.31
N ASP A 22 2.91 -5.25 14.28
CA ASP A 22 4.00 -4.27 14.12
C ASP A 22 3.79 -3.00 14.97
N TRP A 23 2.68 -2.89 15.71
CA TRP A 23 2.34 -1.69 16.49
C TRP A 23 3.45 -1.28 17.47
N LYS A 24 4.07 -2.23 18.19
CA LYS A 24 5.20 -1.93 19.09
C LYS A 24 6.40 -1.38 18.32
N ARG A 25 6.67 -1.92 17.14
CA ARG A 25 7.79 -1.48 16.29
C ARG A 25 7.55 -0.06 15.79
N LEU A 26 6.33 0.23 15.33
CA LEU A 26 5.92 1.59 14.92
C LEU A 26 6.14 2.59 16.05
N LEU A 27 5.65 2.29 17.25
CA LEU A 27 5.72 3.20 18.39
C LEU A 27 7.15 3.44 18.87
N ARG A 28 8.04 2.44 18.80
CA ARG A 28 9.47 2.64 19.07
C ARG A 28 10.12 3.63 18.10
N TYR A 29 9.75 3.58 16.81
CA TYR A 29 10.23 4.58 15.84
C TYR A 29 9.68 5.98 16.11
N LEU A 30 8.51 6.06 16.71
CA LEU A 30 7.91 7.28 17.21
C LEU A 30 8.45 7.71 18.59
N SER A 31 9.58 7.13 19.03
CA SER A 31 10.27 7.44 20.29
C SER A 31 9.43 7.21 21.56
N LEU A 32 8.41 6.36 21.52
CA LEU A 32 7.78 5.86 22.75
C LEU A 32 8.71 4.90 23.47
N LYS A 33 8.80 5.07 24.79
CA LYS A 33 9.64 4.24 25.66
C LYS A 33 9.08 2.83 25.74
N ASP A 34 9.95 1.81 25.79
CA ASP A 34 9.52 0.43 25.97
C ASP A 34 8.69 0.21 27.24
N ASN A 35 8.93 0.97 28.32
CA ASN A 35 8.08 0.95 29.51
C ASN A 35 6.63 1.34 29.20
N ASP A 36 6.41 2.38 28.39
CA ASP A 36 5.06 2.80 27.99
C ASP A 36 4.39 1.74 27.12
N LEU A 37 5.16 1.05 26.27
CA LEU A 37 4.66 -0.04 25.42
C LEU A 37 4.27 -1.28 26.22
N ASP A 38 5.05 -1.62 27.24
CA ASP A 38 4.76 -2.74 28.14
C ASP A 38 3.49 -2.47 28.95
N VAL A 39 3.34 -1.25 29.47
CA VAL A 39 2.10 -0.82 30.15
C VAL A 39 0.90 -0.94 29.22
N VAL A 40 0.97 -0.48 27.97
CA VAL A 40 -0.14 -0.63 27.00
C VAL A 40 -0.41 -2.09 26.67
N ASP A 41 0.63 -2.91 26.51
CA ASP A 41 0.47 -4.33 26.20
C ASP A 41 -0.19 -5.11 27.34
N HIS A 42 0.11 -4.71 28.58
CA HIS A 42 -0.45 -5.28 29.80
C HIS A 42 -1.89 -4.83 30.03
N ASP A 43 -2.16 -3.51 29.95
CA ASP A 43 -3.46 -2.89 30.24
C ASP A 43 -4.54 -3.36 29.25
N TYR A 44 -4.20 -3.49 27.97
CA TYR A 44 -5.13 -3.90 26.90
C TYR A 44 -4.92 -5.35 26.45
N LYS A 45 -4.44 -6.23 27.34
CA LYS A 45 -4.12 -7.62 26.99
C LYS A 45 -5.31 -8.40 26.43
N ALA A 46 -6.53 -8.09 26.89
CA ALA A 46 -7.75 -8.79 26.51
C ALA A 46 -8.45 -8.19 25.26
N ASP A 47 -8.19 -6.92 24.94
CA ASP A 47 -8.90 -6.16 23.89
C ASP A 47 -8.34 -6.39 22.48
N GLY A 48 -7.14 -6.97 22.39
CA GLY A 48 -6.51 -7.34 21.13
C GLY A 48 -5.55 -6.31 20.55
N LEU A 49 -5.01 -6.61 19.37
CA LEU A 49 -3.92 -5.83 18.78
C LEU A 49 -4.34 -4.43 18.34
N ILE A 50 -5.57 -4.29 17.84
CA ILE A 50 -6.09 -3.01 17.34
C ILE A 50 -6.19 -2.00 18.48
N GLU A 51 -6.79 -2.40 19.61
CA GLU A 51 -6.93 -1.52 20.77
C GLU A 51 -5.56 -1.14 21.36
N LYS A 52 -4.66 -2.12 21.51
CA LYS A 52 -3.27 -1.86 21.93
C LYS A 52 -2.57 -0.84 21.04
N ALA A 53 -2.67 -1.01 19.72
CA ALA A 53 -2.07 -0.11 18.76
C ALA A 53 -2.65 1.30 18.89
N TYR A 54 -3.98 1.42 18.99
CA TYR A 54 -4.65 2.70 19.13
C TYR A 54 -4.25 3.42 20.42
N GLN A 55 -4.21 2.71 21.54
CA GLN A 55 -3.85 3.30 22.83
C GLN A 55 -2.38 3.73 22.88
N GLY A 56 -1.48 2.96 22.27
CA GLY A 56 -0.10 3.36 22.09
C GLY A 56 0.04 4.60 21.21
N LEU A 57 -0.66 4.66 20.08
CA LEU A 57 -0.66 5.83 19.19
C LEU A 57 -1.25 7.07 19.85
N ARG A 58 -2.30 6.92 20.68
CA ARG A 58 -2.85 8.01 21.49
C ARG A 58 -1.85 8.51 22.52
N LYS A 59 -1.14 7.60 23.21
CA LYS A 59 -0.07 7.98 24.14
C LYS A 59 1.07 8.72 23.43
N TRP A 60 1.49 8.25 22.26
CA TRP A 60 2.45 8.96 21.43
C TRP A 60 2.01 10.40 21.15
N LYS A 61 0.77 10.57 20.66
CA LYS A 61 0.20 11.89 20.39
C LYS A 61 0.15 12.78 21.63
N GLN A 62 -0.13 12.22 22.79
CA GLN A 62 -0.10 12.96 24.06
C GLN A 62 1.32 13.36 24.48
N GLN A 63 2.33 12.52 24.25
CA GLN A 63 3.72 12.83 24.59
C GLN A 63 4.35 13.86 23.65
N GLU A 64 4.12 13.76 22.34
CA GLU A 64 4.63 14.74 21.37
C GLU A 64 3.76 16.00 21.29
N GLY A 65 2.50 15.95 21.72
CA GLY A 65 1.60 17.10 21.76
C GLY A 65 1.38 17.72 20.38
N ASN A 66 1.85 18.96 20.19
CA ASN A 66 1.72 19.69 18.93
C ASN A 66 2.73 19.23 17.85
N GLU A 67 3.77 18.50 18.24
CA GLU A 67 4.76 17.99 17.30
C GLU A 67 4.33 16.65 16.67
N ALA A 68 3.29 16.03 17.24
CA ALA A 68 2.70 14.78 16.78
C ALA A 68 1.98 15.04 15.46
N THR A 69 2.73 14.97 14.36
CA THR A 69 2.25 15.32 13.02
C THR A 69 2.02 14.08 12.18
N MET A 70 1.11 14.19 11.21
CA MET A 70 0.87 13.15 10.22
C MET A 70 2.15 12.75 9.47
N GLN A 71 3.05 13.70 9.24
CA GLN A 71 4.33 13.44 8.58
C GLN A 71 5.23 12.48 9.36
N LYS A 72 5.32 12.62 10.69
CA LYS A 72 6.09 11.70 11.54
C LYS A 72 5.50 10.30 11.53
N LEU A 73 4.17 10.20 11.60
CA LEU A 73 3.46 8.92 11.49
C LEU A 73 3.77 8.22 10.16
N LEU A 74 3.65 8.95 9.05
CA LEU A 74 3.99 8.45 7.71
C LEU A 74 5.46 8.04 7.58
N ALA A 75 6.39 8.83 8.12
CA ALA A 75 7.81 8.53 8.10
C ALA A 75 8.14 7.24 8.89
N ALA A 76 7.52 7.07 10.06
CA ALA A 76 7.68 5.87 10.87
C ALA A 76 7.11 4.64 10.14
N LEU A 77 5.91 4.74 9.55
CA LEU A 77 5.30 3.68 8.72
C LEU A 77 6.18 3.30 7.52
N LYS A 78 6.80 4.28 6.84
CA LYS A 78 7.73 4.01 5.72
C LYS A 78 8.95 3.25 6.19
N THR A 79 9.48 3.62 7.35
CA THR A 79 10.70 3.00 7.92
C THR A 79 10.47 1.55 8.33
N ILE A 80 9.30 1.23 8.87
CA ILE A 80 8.94 -0.17 9.20
C ILE A 80 8.51 -0.98 7.97
N GLY A 81 8.41 -0.35 6.79
CA GLY A 81 8.01 -1.02 5.54
C GLY A 81 6.51 -1.25 5.39
N ARG A 82 5.67 -0.62 6.22
CA ARG A 82 4.21 -0.78 6.21
C ARG A 82 3.54 0.20 5.25
N ARG A 83 3.91 0.10 3.97
CA ARG A 83 3.33 0.91 2.88
C ARG A 83 1.85 0.62 2.68
N ASP A 84 1.43 -0.62 2.96
CA ASP A 84 0.03 -1.05 2.94
C ASP A 84 -0.86 -0.18 3.84
N VAL A 85 -0.36 0.25 5.00
CA VAL A 85 -1.08 1.12 5.92
C VAL A 85 -1.10 2.56 5.42
N ILE A 86 0.01 3.03 4.82
CA ILE A 86 0.11 4.39 4.27
C ILE A 86 -0.90 4.62 3.16
N GLU A 87 -1.13 3.62 2.30
CA GLU A 87 -2.11 3.70 1.21
C GLU A 87 -3.55 3.88 1.70
N LYS A 88 -3.84 3.50 2.95
CA LYS A 88 -5.16 3.69 3.58
C LYS A 88 -5.33 5.09 4.18
N LEU A 89 -4.23 5.83 4.35
CA LEU A 89 -4.25 7.16 4.96
C LEU A 89 -4.51 8.24 3.91
N PRO A 90 -5.33 9.27 4.23
CA PRO A 90 -5.68 10.32 3.27
C PRO A 90 -4.46 11.13 2.81
N ALA A 91 -3.43 11.29 3.66
CA ALA A 91 -2.19 11.99 3.33
C ALA A 91 -1.15 11.12 2.58
N GLY A 92 -1.38 9.81 2.46
CA GLY A 92 -0.54 8.90 1.67
C GLY A 92 -0.87 8.91 0.19
N ARG A 93 -2.06 9.41 -0.17
CA ARG A 93 -2.44 9.65 -1.56
C ARG A 93 -1.73 10.93 -2.01
N PRO A 94 -0.86 10.91 -3.04
CA PRO A 94 -0.45 12.16 -3.68
C PRO A 94 -1.73 12.88 -4.12
N PRO A 95 -1.82 14.23 -3.99
CA PRO A 95 -2.90 14.96 -4.62
C PRO A 95 -2.92 14.51 -6.08
N ASP A 96 -4.04 13.91 -6.44
CA ASP A 96 -4.27 13.35 -7.75
C ASP A 96 -3.82 14.35 -8.82
N ILE A 97 -3.17 13.81 -9.85
CA ILE A 97 -3.32 14.39 -11.18
C ILE A 97 -4.80 14.71 -11.32
N ALA A 98 -5.07 16.02 -11.46
CA ALA A 98 -6.37 16.62 -11.67
C ALA A 98 -7.43 15.62 -12.12
N ALA A 99 -8.56 15.61 -11.43
CA ALA A 99 -9.85 15.20 -11.95
C ALA A 99 -10.03 15.58 -13.44
N GLY A 100 -9.50 14.74 -14.32
CA GLY A 100 -9.79 14.65 -15.74
C GLY A 100 -10.96 13.67 -15.87
N PRO A 101 -11.85 13.92 -16.84
CA PRO A 101 -13.19 13.36 -16.81
C PRO A 101 -13.14 11.84 -16.90
N SER A 102 -14.04 11.22 -16.13
CA SER A 102 -14.54 9.87 -16.35
C SER A 102 -14.63 9.56 -17.84
N VAL A 103 -13.77 8.67 -18.33
CA VAL A 103 -13.99 8.00 -19.62
C VAL A 103 -14.95 6.83 -19.38
N PRO A 104 -16.20 6.88 -19.89
CA PRO A 104 -17.01 5.69 -19.93
C PRO A 104 -16.44 4.73 -20.99
N SER A 105 -16.45 3.45 -20.64
CA SER A 105 -16.66 2.26 -21.47
C SER A 105 -16.31 2.33 -22.97
N HIS A 106 -15.43 1.41 -23.38
CA HIS A 106 -15.32 0.85 -24.74
C HIS A 106 -14.74 1.76 -25.84
N VAL A 107 -13.42 1.70 -26.00
CA VAL A 107 -12.80 1.61 -27.35
C VAL A 107 -11.52 0.76 -27.27
N PRO A 108 -11.40 -0.34 -28.02
CA PRO A 108 -10.13 -1.04 -28.18
C PRO A 108 -9.18 -0.17 -29.01
N TYR A 109 -7.95 -0.02 -28.53
CA TYR A 109 -6.83 0.47 -29.34
C TYR A 109 -6.63 -0.45 -30.54
N ASP A 110 -6.59 0.10 -31.75
CA ASP A 110 -5.54 -0.27 -32.71
C ASP A 110 -5.12 0.95 -33.53
N LEU A 111 -3.85 0.94 -33.90
CA LEU A 111 -3.05 2.09 -34.26
C LEU A 111 -3.49 2.73 -35.58
N THR A 112 -3.37 4.05 -35.61
CA THR A 112 -3.09 4.90 -36.76
C THR A 112 -2.66 4.17 -38.05
N GLU A 113 -3.61 3.78 -38.90
CA GLU A 113 -3.36 3.56 -40.33
C GLU A 113 -3.37 4.92 -41.05
N ARG A 114 -2.20 5.58 -41.09
CA ARG A 114 -1.89 6.56 -42.13
C ARG A 114 -1.21 5.82 -43.30
N THR A 115 -2.01 5.58 -44.34
CA THR A 115 -1.68 5.47 -45.77
C THR A 115 -0.21 5.33 -46.21
N VAL A 116 0.16 4.20 -46.81
CA VAL A 116 0.93 4.08 -48.08
C VAL A 116 0.57 2.72 -48.75
N PRO A 117 0.80 2.50 -50.06
CA PRO A 117 -0.22 2.26 -51.07
C PRO A 117 -0.45 0.76 -51.41
N LYS A 118 -1.56 0.50 -52.12
CA LYS A 118 -1.86 -0.80 -52.72
C LYS A 118 -0.73 -1.30 -53.62
N GLN A 119 -0.18 -2.48 -53.30
CA GLN A 119 0.49 -3.33 -54.28
C GLN A 119 -0.46 -4.47 -54.71
N PRO A 120 -0.56 -4.77 -56.01
CA PRO A 120 -1.50 -5.76 -56.52
C PRO A 120 -1.03 -7.18 -56.23
N MET A 121 -2.00 -8.08 -56.13
CA MET A 121 -1.84 -9.53 -56.02
C MET A 121 -0.91 -10.12 -57.08
N SER A 122 -0.12 -11.12 -56.71
CA SER A 122 0.13 -12.33 -57.52
C SER A 122 0.79 -13.41 -56.66
N GLU A 123 0.23 -14.62 -56.75
CA GLU A 123 0.85 -15.96 -56.62
C GLU A 123 1.83 -16.25 -55.45
N ASP A 124 1.82 -17.36 -54.73
CA ASP A 124 1.19 -18.66 -54.86
C ASP A 124 1.28 -19.38 -53.48
N ILE A 125 0.55 -20.46 -53.33
CA ILE A 125 0.23 -21.26 -52.12
C ILE A 125 1.50 -22.08 -51.68
N PRO A 126 1.59 -22.97 -50.64
CA PRO A 126 0.71 -23.35 -49.51
C PRO A 126 1.34 -23.65 -48.11
N HIS A 127 0.49 -23.49 -47.09
CA HIS A 127 0.18 -24.39 -45.96
C HIS A 127 1.28 -25.12 -45.14
N SER A 128 1.02 -25.09 -43.82
CA SER A 128 1.16 -26.20 -42.86
C SER A 128 2.43 -26.22 -42.00
N LYS A 129 2.26 -25.97 -40.70
CA LYS A 129 2.22 -27.09 -39.73
C LYS A 129 1.73 -26.65 -38.34
N LYS A 130 0.78 -27.46 -37.87
CA LYS A 130 0.14 -27.50 -36.56
C LYS A 130 1.17 -27.76 -35.45
N ARG A 131 0.85 -27.31 -34.21
CA ARG A 131 0.83 -28.07 -32.92
C ARG A 131 0.99 -27.06 -31.75
N LYS A 132 -0.07 -26.69 -31.05
CA LYS A 132 -0.65 -27.32 -29.84
C LYS A 132 0.37 -27.59 -28.70
N ARG A 133 0.28 -26.73 -27.68
CA ARG A 133 0.48 -26.85 -26.22
C ARG A 133 1.49 -27.88 -25.66
N LEU A 134 2.30 -27.41 -24.71
CA LEU A 134 2.67 -28.17 -23.51
C LEU A 134 2.58 -27.30 -22.25
N PRO A 135 2.09 -27.84 -21.12
CA PRO A 135 2.02 -27.18 -19.83
C PRO A 135 3.38 -27.18 -19.10
N GLY A 136 3.53 -26.25 -18.15
CA GLY A 136 4.72 -26.11 -17.35
C GLY A 136 5.05 -27.37 -16.54
N PHE A 137 6.32 -27.75 -16.59
CA PHE A 137 7.02 -28.41 -15.50
C PHE A 137 8.50 -28.26 -15.82
N LEU A 138 9.26 -27.67 -14.89
CA LEU A 138 10.64 -28.00 -14.55
C LEU A 138 11.03 -27.06 -13.41
N LYS A 139 10.47 -27.34 -12.24
CA LYS A 139 11.04 -26.90 -10.97
C LYS A 139 12.32 -27.72 -10.75
N THR A 140 13.42 -27.00 -10.59
CA THR A 140 14.51 -27.31 -9.65
C THR A 140 15.18 -28.67 -9.76
N LEU A 141 16.35 -28.70 -10.39
CA LEU A 141 17.43 -29.63 -10.07
C LEU A 141 18.76 -28.86 -10.07
N TRP A 142 18.98 -28.12 -8.98
CA TRP A 142 20.31 -27.79 -8.49
C TRP A 142 20.66 -28.84 -7.42
N LYS A 143 21.48 -29.82 -7.79
CA LYS A 143 22.24 -30.65 -6.85
C LYS A 143 23.66 -30.77 -7.41
N SER A 144 24.58 -30.05 -6.78
CA SER A 144 26.01 -30.33 -6.84
C SER A 144 26.39 -31.02 -5.53
N VAL A 145 26.76 -32.28 -5.61
CA VAL A 145 27.90 -32.91 -4.90
C VAL A 145 28.36 -34.11 -5.71
#